data_AF-A0A9D6FIY7-F1
#
_entry.id   AF-A0A9D6FIY7-F1
#
_cell.length_a   1.000
_cell.length_b   1.000
_cell.length_c   1.000
_cell.angle_alpha   90.00
_cell.angle_beta   90.00
_cell.angle_gamma   90.00
#
_symmetry.space_group_name_H-M   'P 1'
#
loop_
_entity.id
_entity.type
_entity.pdbx_description
1 polymer ?
#
loop_
_entity_poly.entity_id
_entity_poly.type
_entity_poly.pdbx_seq_one_letter_code
_entity_poly.pdbx_strand_id
1 'polypeptide(L)'
;MIKRSAYALAALVLLGAGVKAEEGGAGTPQKPGAPLMLQVVFNRYHGDERIDSVPYSLPVNANGGSTRVVIGIQIPLKYEGKEFPGNVVYKNAGKDVTVSADALDDGRFEVSCSFDQSAVYSNNENASPPGGGEASLAPPILRHLSSEAILVLRDGQTAQHTVATDPLNGDVVRVDVTLTVVK
;
A
#
# COMPACT_ATOMS: atom_id res chain seq x y z
N MET A 1 80.16 -13.88 -38.97
CA MET A 1 79.76 -13.99 -40.40
C MET A 1 78.25 -13.87 -40.51
N ILE A 2 77.79 -13.23 -41.58
CA ILE A 2 76.47 -12.63 -41.84
C ILE A 2 75.39 -13.68 -42.18
N LYS A 3 74.12 -13.40 -41.79
CA LYS A 3 72.84 -13.49 -42.56
C LYS A 3 71.66 -13.49 -41.56
N ARG A 4 70.93 -12.39 -41.32
CA ARG A 4 69.84 -11.72 -42.08
C ARG A 4 68.57 -12.55 -42.34
N SER A 5 67.46 -11.93 -41.90
CA SER A 5 66.04 -12.16 -42.21
C SER A 5 65.41 -13.45 -41.73
N ALA A 6 64.13 -13.49 -41.37
CA ALA A 6 63.08 -12.53 -41.03
C ALA A 6 61.88 -13.46 -40.70
N TYR A 7 61.02 -13.10 -39.76
CA TYR A 7 59.55 -13.19 -39.89
C TYR A 7 58.95 -12.83 -38.54
N ALA A 8 58.24 -11.71 -38.56
CA ALA A 8 57.44 -11.20 -37.47
C ALA A 8 56.15 -12.01 -37.35
N LEU A 9 55.66 -12.17 -36.13
CA LEU A 9 54.23 -12.06 -35.86
C LEU A 9 54.04 -11.64 -34.39
N ALA A 10 53.58 -10.41 -34.19
CA ALA A 10 53.17 -9.87 -32.92
C ALA A 10 51.66 -10.11 -32.74
N ALA A 11 51.26 -10.62 -31.58
CA ALA A 11 49.87 -10.59 -31.12
C ALA A 11 49.88 -10.20 -29.64
N LEU A 12 49.65 -8.91 -29.40
CA LEU A 12 49.47 -8.33 -28.06
C LEU A 12 47.97 -8.36 -27.75
N VAL A 13 47.55 -9.26 -26.86
CA VAL A 13 46.17 -9.33 -26.37
C VAL A 13 46.00 -8.27 -25.28
N LEU A 14 45.33 -7.17 -25.63
CA LEU A 14 44.82 -6.19 -24.67
C LEU A 14 43.50 -6.72 -24.09
N LEU A 15 43.52 -7.08 -22.80
CA LEU A 15 42.33 -7.37 -22.01
C LEU A 15 41.52 -6.08 -21.80
N GLY A 16 40.37 -6.00 -22.48
CA GLY A 16 39.36 -4.98 -22.22
C GLY A 16 38.59 -5.29 -20.94
N ALA A 17 38.85 -4.52 -19.88
CA ALA A 17 37.92 -4.38 -18.77
C ALA A 17 36.86 -3.34 -19.16
N GLY A 18 35.76 -3.81 -19.76
CA GLY A 18 34.55 -3.01 -19.93
C GLY A 18 33.90 -2.79 -18.57
N VAL A 19 34.13 -1.63 -17.96
CA VAL A 19 33.24 -1.10 -16.92
C VAL A 19 31.90 -0.87 -17.59
N LYS A 20 30.91 -1.72 -17.26
CA LYS A 20 29.51 -1.39 -17.52
C LYS A 20 29.15 -0.23 -16.59
N ALA A 21 29.04 0.96 -17.15
CA ALA A 21 28.31 2.03 -16.53
C ALA A 21 26.85 1.56 -16.39
N GLU A 22 26.38 1.44 -15.15
CA GLU A 22 24.95 1.43 -14.89
C GLU A 22 24.44 2.81 -15.27
N GLU A 23 23.84 2.94 -16.45
CA GLU A 23 22.91 4.02 -16.76
C GLU A 23 21.74 3.90 -15.79
N GLY A 24 21.92 4.46 -14.61
CA GLY A 24 20.81 4.92 -13.79
C GLY A 24 20.08 5.97 -14.60
N GLY A 25 19.04 5.54 -15.31
CA GLY A 25 18.08 6.42 -15.95
C GLY A 25 17.49 7.33 -14.89
N ALA A 26 18.10 8.50 -14.72
CA ALA A 26 17.51 9.62 -14.01
C ALA A 26 16.32 10.06 -14.87
N GLY A 27 15.15 9.49 -14.58
CA GLY A 27 13.89 9.95 -15.14
C GLY A 27 13.81 11.45 -14.94
N THR A 28 13.72 12.19 -16.04
CA THR A 28 13.47 13.64 -15.99
C THR A 28 12.29 13.89 -15.05
N PRO A 29 12.38 14.82 -14.09
CA PRO A 29 11.27 15.11 -13.17
C PRO A 29 10.06 15.52 -14.01
N GLN A 30 9.09 14.61 -14.09
CA GLN A 30 7.85 14.84 -14.79
C GLN A 30 7.12 15.93 -14.03
N LYS A 31 6.75 17.02 -14.72
CA LYS A 31 5.97 18.08 -14.09
C LYS A 31 4.69 17.46 -13.52
N PRO A 32 4.30 17.81 -12.27
CA PRO A 32 3.00 17.42 -11.74
C PRO A 32 1.91 17.81 -12.74
N GLY A 33 1.16 16.80 -13.17
CA GLY A 33 0.01 16.91 -14.04
C GLY A 33 -1.22 17.46 -13.32
N ALA A 34 -2.40 17.23 -13.89
CA ALA A 34 -3.65 17.78 -13.39
C ALA A 34 -3.88 17.44 -11.90
N PRO A 35 -4.37 18.39 -11.08
CA PRO A 35 -4.80 18.10 -9.72
C PRO A 35 -6.06 17.25 -9.75
N LEU A 36 -6.08 16.19 -8.94
CA LEU A 36 -7.14 15.21 -8.84
C LEU A 36 -7.63 15.12 -7.39
N MET A 37 -8.91 14.79 -7.24
CA MET A 37 -9.50 14.35 -5.99
C MET A 37 -9.91 12.89 -6.15
N LEU A 38 -9.29 12.01 -5.37
CA LEU A 38 -9.68 10.61 -5.28
C LEU A 38 -10.55 10.42 -4.05
N GLN A 39 -11.74 9.86 -4.25
CA GLN A 39 -12.63 9.46 -3.17
C GLN A 39 -12.65 7.94 -3.05
N VAL A 40 -12.15 7.41 -1.94
CA VAL A 40 -12.17 5.99 -1.62
C VAL A 40 -13.27 5.74 -0.59
N VAL A 41 -14.23 4.89 -0.91
CA VAL A 41 -15.37 4.60 -0.03
C VAL A 41 -15.33 3.15 0.39
N PHE A 42 -15.25 2.92 1.69
CA PHE A 42 -15.35 1.60 2.30
C PHE A 42 -16.79 1.35 2.72
N ASN A 43 -17.46 0.45 2.03
CA ASN A 43 -18.79 -0.02 2.38
C ASN A 43 -18.68 -1.40 3.05
N ARG A 44 -19.46 -1.63 4.10
CA ARG A 44 -19.62 -2.96 4.69
C ARG A 44 -21.07 -3.38 4.58
N TYR A 45 -21.29 -4.62 4.17
CA TYR A 45 -22.61 -5.21 3.97
C TYR A 45 -22.80 -6.44 4.85
N HIS A 46 -24.00 -6.61 5.38
CA HIS A 46 -24.45 -7.86 5.98
C HIS A 46 -25.58 -8.43 5.11
N GLY A 47 -25.28 -9.48 4.36
CA GLY A 47 -26.12 -9.86 3.21
C GLY A 47 -26.19 -8.71 2.20
N ASP A 48 -27.41 -8.25 1.90
CA ASP A 48 -27.65 -7.14 0.97
C ASP A 48 -27.75 -5.77 1.66
N GLU A 49 -27.82 -5.73 2.99
CA GLU A 49 -27.95 -4.49 3.75
C GLU A 49 -26.58 -3.84 3.96
N ARG A 50 -26.45 -2.56 3.63
CA ARG A 50 -25.24 -1.79 3.93
C ARG A 50 -25.26 -1.34 5.39
N ILE A 51 -24.34 -1.89 6.19
CA ILE A 51 -24.21 -1.63 7.63
C ILE A 51 -23.16 -0.56 7.98
N ASP A 52 -22.26 -0.22 7.06
CA ASP A 52 -21.25 0.83 7.25
C ASP A 52 -20.84 1.46 5.91
N SER A 53 -20.43 2.74 5.94
CA SER A 53 -20.02 3.50 4.76
C SER A 53 -19.08 4.65 5.17
N VAL A 54 -17.78 4.49 4.95
CA VAL A 54 -16.76 5.46 5.37
C VAL A 54 -15.97 5.99 4.18
N PRO A 55 -16.16 7.26 3.78
CA PRO A 55 -15.43 7.89 2.68
C PRO A 55 -14.10 8.52 3.14
N TYR A 56 -13.09 8.46 2.27
CA TYR A 56 -11.82 9.18 2.38
C TYR A 56 -11.57 9.97 1.10
N SER A 57 -11.23 11.25 1.25
CA SER A 57 -10.90 12.14 0.13
C SER A 57 -9.41 12.45 0.15
N LEU A 58 -8.71 12.06 -0.91
CA LEU A 58 -7.27 12.20 -1.04
C LEU A 58 -6.96 13.09 -2.25
N PRO A 59 -6.43 14.31 -2.05
CA PRO A 59 -5.90 15.10 -3.16
C PRO A 59 -4.61 14.46 -3.66
N VAL A 60 -4.47 14.35 -4.98
CA VAL A 60 -3.24 13.85 -5.63
C VAL A 60 -3.02 14.64 -6.91
N ASN A 61 -1.77 14.87 -7.30
CA ASN A 61 -1.47 15.41 -8.63
C ASN A 61 -1.10 14.25 -9.54
N ALA A 62 -1.68 14.20 -10.75
CA ALA A 62 -1.27 13.20 -11.74
C ALA A 62 0.25 13.31 -11.98
N ASN A 63 0.97 12.20 -12.09
CA ASN A 63 2.44 12.17 -12.22
C ASN A 63 3.20 12.86 -11.06
N GLY A 64 2.53 13.13 -9.93
CA GLY A 64 3.07 13.91 -8.81
C GLY A 64 3.55 13.07 -7.63
N GLY A 65 3.46 11.73 -7.73
CA GLY A 65 3.74 10.79 -6.65
C GLY A 65 2.49 10.36 -5.87
N SER A 66 2.70 9.64 -4.77
CA SER A 66 1.62 9.08 -3.95
C SER A 66 1.20 10.00 -2.80
N THR A 67 -0.09 10.05 -2.53
CA THR A 67 -0.68 10.58 -1.30
C THR A 67 -1.04 9.42 -0.37
N ARG A 68 -0.73 9.54 0.92
CA ARG A 68 -1.02 8.51 1.94
C ARG A 68 -1.74 9.11 3.13
N VAL A 69 -2.74 8.40 3.64
CA VAL A 69 -3.42 8.71 4.90
C VAL A 69 -3.41 7.49 5.81
N VAL A 70 -3.05 7.71 7.08
CA VAL A 70 -3.06 6.67 8.12
C VAL A 70 -3.90 7.18 9.28
N ILE A 71 -4.95 6.44 9.62
CA ILE A 71 -5.86 6.79 10.72
C ILE A 71 -6.07 5.56 11.57
N GLY A 72 -5.77 5.63 12.86
CA GLY A 72 -5.91 4.49 13.74
C GLY A 72 -5.43 4.75 15.15
N ILE A 73 -5.34 3.65 15.89
CA ILE A 73 -4.81 3.55 17.24
C ILE A 73 -3.66 2.54 17.27
N GLN A 74 -2.83 2.62 18.30
CA GLN A 74 -1.80 1.62 18.59
C GLN A 74 -2.23 0.78 19.79
N ILE A 75 -2.13 -0.54 19.62
CA ILE A 75 -2.55 -1.51 20.64
C ILE A 75 -1.30 -2.12 21.24
N PRO A 76 -1.14 -2.06 22.57
CA PRO A 76 -0.07 -2.75 23.25
C PRO A 76 -0.40 -4.25 23.31
N LEU A 77 0.48 -5.07 22.74
CA LEU A 77 0.47 -6.52 22.89
C LEU A 77 1.55 -6.91 23.88
N LYS A 78 1.12 -7.44 25.03
CA LYS A 78 2.03 -7.96 26.05
C LYS A 78 2.39 -9.41 25.72
N TYR A 79 3.67 -9.72 25.72
CA TYR A 79 4.16 -11.09 25.63
C TYR A 79 4.83 -11.47 26.94
N GLU A 80 4.37 -12.55 27.56
CA GLU A 80 5.03 -13.15 28.72
C GLU A 80 5.79 -14.39 28.25
N GLY A 81 7.12 -14.27 28.17
CA GLY A 81 8.03 -15.38 27.87
C GLY A 81 9.11 -15.47 28.93
N LYS A 82 9.58 -16.69 29.23
CA LYS A 82 10.66 -16.93 30.22
C LYS A 82 11.96 -16.18 29.93
N GLU A 83 12.22 -15.86 28.66
CA GLU A 83 13.42 -15.12 28.22
C GLU A 83 13.22 -13.60 28.15
N PHE A 84 11.97 -13.12 28.18
CA PHE A 84 11.64 -11.72 27.97
C PHE A 84 10.46 -11.27 28.86
N PRO A 85 10.65 -11.16 30.18
CA PRO A 85 9.60 -10.73 31.08
C PRO A 85 9.20 -9.27 30.78
N GLY A 86 7.94 -9.04 30.43
CA GLY A 86 7.35 -7.70 30.35
C GLY A 86 7.51 -6.96 29.02
N ASN A 87 7.83 -7.64 27.92
CA ASN A 87 7.91 -6.98 26.61
C ASN A 87 6.53 -6.58 26.09
N VAL A 88 6.41 -5.32 25.65
CA VAL A 88 5.23 -4.75 25.02
C VAL A 88 5.56 -4.42 23.57
N VAL A 89 4.81 -5.00 22.63
CA VAL A 89 4.90 -4.69 21.20
C VAL A 89 3.65 -3.92 20.80
N TYR A 90 3.80 -2.77 20.16
CA TYR A 90 2.66 -2.02 19.64
C TYR A 90 2.31 -2.48 18.23
N LYS A 91 1.01 -2.72 17.98
CA LYS A 91 0.46 -2.97 16.65
C LYS A 91 -0.56 -1.91 16.28
N ASN A 92 -0.52 -1.45 15.03
CA ASN A 92 -1.50 -0.49 14.52
C ASN A 92 -2.83 -1.20 14.27
N ALA A 93 -3.93 -0.59 14.69
CA ALA A 93 -5.26 -0.89 14.19
C ALA A 93 -5.87 0.40 13.65
N GLY A 94 -6.42 0.32 12.44
CA GLY A 94 -6.86 1.50 11.71
C GLY A 94 -6.89 1.23 10.22
N LYS A 95 -6.85 2.30 9.45
CA LYS A 95 -6.75 2.25 8.00
C LYS A 95 -5.50 2.98 7.54
N ASP A 96 -4.85 2.39 6.56
CA ASP A 96 -3.77 2.96 5.78
C ASP A 96 -4.24 2.94 4.32
N VAL A 97 -4.27 4.11 3.69
CA VAL A 97 -4.68 4.22 2.29
C VAL A 97 -3.61 5.02 1.57
N THR A 98 -3.00 4.42 0.55
CA THR A 98 -2.05 5.07 -0.33
C THR A 98 -2.61 5.08 -1.74
N VAL A 99 -2.60 6.25 -2.36
CA VAL A 99 -3.06 6.43 -3.73
C VAL A 99 -2.02 7.18 -4.53
N SER A 100 -1.88 6.85 -5.80
CA SER A 100 -1.15 7.64 -6.78
C SER A 100 -1.92 7.63 -8.09
N ALA A 101 -1.61 8.59 -8.95
CA ALA A 101 -2.24 8.67 -10.25
C ALA A 101 -1.22 9.12 -11.29
N ASP A 102 -1.27 8.50 -12.46
CA ASP A 102 -0.51 8.88 -13.64
C ASP A 102 -1.48 9.25 -14.76
N ALA A 103 -1.18 10.35 -15.45
CA ALA A 103 -1.99 10.78 -16.59
C ALA A 103 -1.72 9.86 -17.78
N LEU A 104 -2.80 9.36 -18.39
CA LEU A 104 -2.79 8.64 -19.66
C LEU A 104 -3.35 9.53 -20.78
N ASP A 105 -3.32 9.02 -22.00
CA ASP A 105 -3.94 9.68 -23.15
C ASP A 105 -5.47 9.76 -23.02
N ASP A 106 -6.05 10.75 -23.70
CA ASP A 106 -7.48 10.99 -23.82
C ASP A 106 -8.22 11.33 -22.51
N GLY A 107 -7.52 11.96 -21.55
CA GLY A 107 -8.11 12.36 -20.26
C GLY A 107 -8.43 11.17 -19.34
N ARG A 108 -7.71 10.06 -19.52
CA ARG A 108 -7.72 8.91 -18.62
C ARG A 108 -6.58 9.04 -17.63
N PHE A 109 -6.73 8.38 -16.49
CA PHE A 109 -5.73 8.30 -15.44
C PHE A 109 -5.59 6.86 -15.02
N GLU A 110 -4.35 6.38 -14.92
CA GLU A 110 -4.04 5.17 -14.20
C GLU A 110 -3.96 5.53 -12.72
N VAL A 111 -4.76 4.87 -11.88
CA VAL A 111 -4.85 5.11 -10.46
C VAL A 111 -4.37 3.85 -9.75
N SER A 112 -3.25 3.95 -9.04
CA SER A 112 -2.78 2.89 -8.16
C SER A 112 -3.25 3.16 -6.75
N CYS A 113 -3.99 2.21 -6.18
CA CYS A 113 -4.55 2.28 -4.83
C CYS A 113 -4.11 1.06 -4.02
N SER A 114 -3.45 1.29 -2.90
CA SER A 114 -3.28 0.29 -1.85
C SER A 114 -4.08 0.70 -0.61
N PHE A 115 -4.65 -0.30 0.04
CA PHE A 115 -5.28 -0.10 1.32
C PHE A 115 -4.96 -1.26 2.27
N ASP A 116 -4.72 -0.90 3.53
CA ASP A 116 -4.64 -1.82 4.65
C ASP A 116 -5.63 -1.38 5.71
N GLN A 117 -6.49 -2.30 6.12
CA GLN A 117 -7.43 -2.11 7.21
C GLN A 117 -7.16 -3.16 8.28
N SER A 118 -6.97 -2.69 9.51
CA SER A 118 -6.80 -3.53 10.68
C SER A 118 -7.79 -3.12 11.77
N ALA A 119 -8.45 -4.07 12.42
CA ALA A 119 -9.40 -3.80 13.48
C ALA A 119 -9.20 -4.75 14.67
N VAL A 120 -9.51 -4.26 15.87
CA VAL A 120 -9.47 -5.06 17.09
C VAL A 120 -10.79 -5.78 17.25
N TYR A 121 -10.71 -7.08 17.44
CA TYR A 121 -11.82 -7.88 17.89
C TYR A 121 -11.53 -8.35 19.31
N SER A 122 -12.43 -7.99 20.22
CA SER A 122 -12.47 -8.57 21.55
C SER A 122 -13.10 -9.95 21.45
N ASN A 123 -12.45 -10.98 22.01
CA ASN A 123 -13.02 -12.34 22.02
C ASN A 123 -14.18 -12.50 23.04
N ASN A 124 -14.58 -11.43 23.71
CA ASN A 124 -15.56 -11.45 24.79
C ASN A 124 -16.68 -10.46 24.48
N GLU A 125 -17.87 -10.99 24.21
CA GLU A 125 -19.13 -10.26 24.14
C GLU A 125 -19.56 -9.71 25.53
N ASN A 126 -18.76 -9.93 26.59
CA ASN A 126 -19.00 -9.54 27.98
C ASN A 126 -17.77 -8.94 28.68
N ALA A 127 -17.00 -8.07 28.02
CA ALA A 127 -15.97 -7.27 28.70
C ALA A 127 -16.49 -5.85 28.95
N SER A 128 -17.28 -5.65 30.01
CA SER A 128 -17.62 -4.31 30.50
C SER A 128 -16.37 -3.57 31.01
N PRO A 129 -16.22 -2.24 30.82
CA PRO A 129 -15.53 -1.40 31.82
C PRO A 129 -16.51 -1.16 33.00
N PRO A 130 -16.13 -0.83 34.26
CA PRO A 130 -14.87 -0.26 34.76
C PRO A 130 -14.35 -0.88 36.09
N GLY A 131 -13.10 -0.60 36.46
CA GLY A 131 -12.59 -0.77 37.83
C GLY A 131 -11.86 -2.09 38.13
N GLY A 132 -10.52 -2.02 38.14
CA GLY A 132 -9.68 -2.67 39.14
C GLY A 132 -9.68 -4.20 39.28
N GLY A 133 -10.09 -4.97 38.28
CA GLY A 133 -9.91 -6.43 38.24
C GLY A 133 -9.16 -6.84 36.98
N GLU A 134 -8.23 -7.80 37.08
CA GLU A 134 -7.41 -8.29 35.97
C GLU A 134 -8.29 -8.65 34.76
N ALA A 135 -8.19 -7.82 33.71
CA ALA A 135 -8.90 -8.01 32.47
C ALA A 135 -8.51 -9.36 31.86
N SER A 136 -9.53 -10.09 31.38
CA SER A 136 -9.40 -11.39 30.70
C SER A 136 -8.11 -11.52 29.87
N LEU A 137 -7.32 -12.54 30.21
CA LEU A 137 -5.94 -12.83 29.79
C LEU A 137 -5.77 -13.22 28.30
N ALA A 138 -6.80 -13.11 27.47
CA ALA A 138 -6.70 -13.48 26.07
C ALA A 138 -6.13 -12.31 25.24
N PRO A 139 -5.07 -12.53 24.45
CA PRO A 139 -4.55 -11.49 23.55
C PRO A 139 -5.64 -11.08 22.54
N PRO A 140 -5.74 -9.80 22.18
CA PRO A 140 -6.76 -9.33 21.24
C PRO A 140 -6.55 -9.96 19.87
N ILE A 141 -7.65 -10.23 19.17
CA ILE A 141 -7.59 -10.69 17.78
C ILE A 141 -7.50 -9.45 16.89
N LEU A 142 -6.49 -9.39 16.03
CA LEU A 142 -6.38 -8.37 15.00
C LEU A 142 -6.91 -8.93 13.70
N ARG A 143 -8.04 -8.38 13.24
CA ARG A 143 -8.55 -8.64 11.89
C ARG A 143 -7.81 -7.73 10.93
N HIS A 144 -7.43 -8.27 9.78
CA HIS A 144 -6.64 -7.54 8.80
C HIS A 144 -7.16 -7.83 7.39
N LEU A 145 -7.28 -6.77 6.58
CA LEU A 145 -7.61 -6.80 5.18
C LEU A 145 -6.59 -5.92 4.46
N SER A 146 -5.92 -6.46 3.46
CA SER A 146 -4.99 -5.74 2.61
C SER A 146 -5.38 -5.96 1.16
N SER A 147 -5.29 -4.92 0.34
CA SER A 147 -5.53 -5.04 -1.09
C SER A 147 -4.83 -3.93 -1.87
N GLU A 148 -4.45 -4.27 -3.09
CA GLU A 148 -3.83 -3.38 -4.06
C GLU A 148 -4.57 -3.53 -5.39
N ALA A 149 -4.81 -2.42 -6.08
CA ALA A 149 -5.33 -2.46 -7.44
C ALA A 149 -4.86 -1.26 -8.25
N ILE A 150 -4.84 -1.47 -9.56
CA ILE A 150 -4.60 -0.46 -10.58
C ILE A 150 -5.90 -0.30 -11.36
N LEU A 151 -6.43 0.93 -11.42
CA LEU A 151 -7.69 1.26 -12.06
C LEU A 151 -7.45 2.31 -13.15
N VAL A 152 -8.09 2.17 -14.31
CA VAL A 152 -8.07 3.23 -15.34
C VAL A 152 -9.39 3.98 -15.31
N LEU A 153 -9.34 5.26 -14.93
CA LEU A 153 -10.52 6.09 -14.71
C LEU A 153 -10.49 7.38 -15.53
N ARG A 154 -11.66 7.92 -15.85
CA ARG A 154 -11.88 9.27 -16.38
C ARG A 154 -12.42 10.19 -15.29
N ASP A 155 -12.47 11.49 -15.58
CA ASP A 155 -13.13 12.48 -14.72
C ASP A 155 -14.59 12.08 -14.39
N GLY A 156 -14.92 12.05 -13.11
CA GLY A 156 -16.23 11.67 -12.57
C GLY A 156 -16.51 10.16 -12.55
N GLN A 157 -15.57 9.32 -12.99
CA GLN A 157 -15.78 7.88 -13.04
C GLN A 157 -15.54 7.21 -11.68
N THR A 158 -16.40 6.27 -11.34
CA THR A 158 -16.22 5.34 -10.21
C THR A 158 -15.92 3.93 -10.72
N ALA A 159 -15.00 3.23 -10.07
CA ALA A 159 -14.82 1.79 -10.25
C ALA A 159 -14.74 1.08 -8.90
N GLN A 160 -15.18 -0.18 -8.90
CA GLN A 160 -15.01 -1.08 -7.78
C GLN A 160 -13.55 -1.56 -7.73
N HIS A 161 -12.88 -1.34 -6.61
CA HIS A 161 -11.52 -1.78 -6.35
C HIS A 161 -11.49 -3.21 -5.81
N THR A 162 -12.21 -3.47 -4.72
CA THR A 162 -12.21 -4.79 -4.05
C THR A 162 -13.60 -5.13 -3.54
N VAL A 163 -13.94 -6.42 -3.60
CA VAL A 163 -15.03 -7.03 -2.83
C VAL A 163 -14.46 -8.26 -2.12
N ALA A 164 -14.56 -8.28 -0.79
CA ALA A 164 -14.04 -9.36 0.04
C ALA A 164 -15.02 -9.70 1.16
N THR A 165 -15.26 -10.99 1.38
CA THR A 165 -16.06 -11.48 2.50
C THR A 165 -15.18 -11.73 3.71
N ASP A 166 -15.57 -11.19 4.86
CA ASP A 166 -14.92 -11.50 6.12
C ASP A 166 -15.28 -12.92 6.58
N PRO A 167 -14.28 -13.80 6.78
CA PRO A 167 -14.55 -15.19 7.18
C PRO A 167 -15.09 -15.31 8.61
N LEU A 168 -14.93 -14.29 9.47
CA LEU A 168 -15.36 -14.38 10.86
C LEU A 168 -16.87 -14.16 11.02
N ASN A 169 -17.44 -13.16 10.33
CA ASN A 169 -18.85 -12.80 10.48
C ASN A 169 -19.68 -12.86 9.19
N GLY A 170 -19.06 -13.12 8.04
CA GLY A 170 -19.72 -13.17 6.74
C GLY A 170 -20.04 -11.80 6.13
N ASP A 171 -19.66 -10.70 6.77
CA ASP A 171 -19.85 -9.36 6.21
C ASP A 171 -19.01 -9.18 4.95
N VAL A 172 -19.54 -8.45 3.98
CA VAL A 172 -18.82 -8.14 2.73
C VAL A 172 -18.29 -6.71 2.79
N VAL A 173 -16.98 -6.56 2.65
CA VAL A 173 -16.32 -5.27 2.44
C VAL A 173 -16.28 -5.00 0.94
N ARG A 174 -16.79 -3.84 0.52
CA ARG A 174 -16.65 -3.30 -0.83
C ARG A 174 -15.88 -1.99 -0.76
N VAL A 175 -14.88 -1.85 -1.60
CA VAL A 175 -14.12 -0.61 -1.76
C VAL A 175 -14.36 -0.05 -3.15
N ASP A 176 -14.89 1.16 -3.20
CA ASP A 176 -15.16 1.89 -4.43
C ASP A 176 -14.24 3.12 -4.51
N VAL A 177 -13.71 3.40 -5.71
CA VAL A 177 -12.81 4.52 -5.96
C VAL A 177 -13.41 5.40 -7.04
N THR A 178 -13.57 6.69 -6.73
CA THR A 178 -14.03 7.72 -7.66
C THR A 178 -12.91 8.71 -7.93
N LEU A 179 -12.72 9.07 -9.19
CA LEU A 179 -11.77 10.11 -9.60
C LEU A 179 -12.51 11.36 -10.08
N THR A 180 -12.07 12.52 -9.60
CA THR A 180 -12.52 13.83 -10.07
C THR A 180 -11.33 14.70 -10.42
N VAL A 181 -11.34 15.36 -11.57
CA VAL A 181 -10.35 16.37 -11.95
C VAL A 181 -10.73 17.70 -11.31
N VAL A 182 -9.81 18.30 -10.56
CA VAL A 182 -10.02 19.60 -9.90
C VAL A 182 -9.75 20.71 -10.93
N LYS A 183 -10.68 21.66 -11.05
CA LYS A 183 -10.61 22.79 -11.97
C LYS A 183 -10.18 24.07 -11.27
#